data_AF-A0A4U2D779-F1
#
_entry.id   AF-A0A4U2D779-F1
#
_cell.length_a   1.000
_cell.length_b   1.000
_cell.length_c   1.000
_cell.angle_alpha   90.00
_cell.angle_beta   90.00
_cell.angle_gamma   90.00
#
_symmetry.space_group_name_H-M   'P 1'
#
loop_
_entity.id
_entity.type
_entity.pdbx_description
1 polymer ?
#
loop_
_entity_poly.entity_id
_entity_poly.type
_entity_poly.pdbx_seq_one_letter_code
_entity_poly.pdbx_strand_id
1 'polypeptide(L)'
;MNIQELIDRANSLEHQLYIKYSLVTHPQISDIQNWVKRTEAHMSDGESLEAASCKGALEAFDVDPRIIRKSQTDTIEALLAMAKAKVDEETKNNG
;
A
#
# COMPACT_ATOMS: atom_id res chain seq x y z
N MET A 1 -26.26 3.77 -6.13
CA MET A 1 -24.95 3.40 -5.57
C MET A 1 -25.09 1.97 -5.05
N ASN A 2 -24.48 1.01 -5.74
CA ASN A 2 -24.69 -0.43 -5.48
C ASN A 2 -23.78 -0.92 -4.34
N ILE A 3 -24.30 -1.80 -3.48
CA ILE A 3 -23.55 -2.38 -2.36
C ILE A 3 -22.32 -3.17 -2.86
N GLN A 4 -22.43 -3.81 -4.04
CA GLN A 4 -21.29 -4.44 -4.71
C GLN A 4 -20.17 -3.46 -5.07
N GLU A 5 -20.50 -2.28 -5.58
CA GLU A 5 -19.48 -1.27 -5.90
C GLU A 5 -18.83 -0.68 -4.65
N LEU A 6 -19.57 -0.62 -3.54
CA LEU A 6 -19.03 -0.20 -2.24
C LEU A 6 -18.06 -1.25 -1.67
N ILE A 7 -18.37 -2.53 -1.82
CA ILE A 7 -17.50 -3.64 -1.42
C ILE A 7 -16.25 -3.72 -2.32
N ASP A 8 -16.41 -3.47 -3.62
CA ASP A 8 -15.31 -3.43 -4.60
C ASP A 8 -14.35 -2.27 -4.30
N ARG A 9 -14.90 -1.09 -3.98
CA ARG A 9 -14.12 0.07 -3.52
C ARG A 9 -13.47 -0.15 -2.15
N ALA A 10 -14.13 -0.86 -1.24
CA ALA A 10 -13.58 -1.17 0.08
C ALA A 10 -12.47 -2.24 0.03
N ASN A 11 -12.54 -3.16 -0.94
CA ASN A 11 -11.47 -4.13 -1.22
C ASN A 11 -10.38 -3.58 -2.14
N SER A 12 -10.55 -2.38 -2.70
CA SER A 12 -9.51 -1.76 -3.51
C SER A 12 -8.28 -1.52 -2.65
N LEU A 13 -7.13 -1.93 -3.17
CA LEU A 13 -5.83 -1.78 -2.54
C LEU A 13 -5.61 -0.36 -1.99
N GLU A 14 -5.99 0.68 -2.74
CA GLU A 14 -5.88 2.08 -2.33
C GLU A 14 -6.65 2.37 -1.03
N HIS A 15 -7.85 1.81 -0.90
CA HIS A 15 -8.69 1.97 0.29
C HIS A 15 -8.13 1.16 1.46
N GLN A 16 -7.62 -0.05 1.20
CA GLN A 16 -6.98 -0.84 2.24
C GLN A 16 -5.69 -0.19 2.76
N LEU A 17 -4.86 0.38 1.87
CA LEU A 17 -3.67 1.15 2.23
C LEU A 17 -4.04 2.43 2.99
N TYR A 18 -5.07 3.14 2.53
CA TYR A 18 -5.61 4.31 3.22
C TYR A 18 -6.01 4.00 4.66
N ILE A 19 -6.75 2.92 4.89
CA ILE A 19 -7.13 2.48 6.24
C ILE A 19 -5.92 1.98 7.02
N LYS A 20 -5.04 1.18 6.39
CA LYS A 20 -3.89 0.52 7.03
C LYS A 20 -2.90 1.54 7.58
N TYR A 21 -2.53 2.51 6.75
CA TYR A 21 -1.57 3.55 7.09
C TYR A 21 -2.23 4.83 7.58
N SER A 22 -3.57 4.88 7.66
CA SER A 22 -4.32 6.09 8.05
C SER A 22 -3.84 7.31 7.27
N LEU A 23 -3.82 7.15 5.95
CA LEU A 23 -3.36 8.19 5.03
C LEU A 23 -4.31 9.38 5.09
N VAL A 24 -3.76 10.58 4.91
CA VAL A 24 -4.58 11.81 4.86
C VAL A 24 -5.39 11.86 3.55
N THR A 25 -4.82 11.29 2.48
CA THR A 25 -5.43 11.23 1.14
C THR A 25 -5.38 9.83 0.57
N HIS A 26 -6.32 9.51 -0.32
CA HIS A 26 -6.29 8.24 -1.06
C HIS A 26 -5.02 8.17 -1.92
N PRO A 27 -4.17 7.15 -1.72
CA PRO A 27 -2.92 7.03 -2.47
C PRO A 27 -3.24 6.76 -3.94
N GLN A 28 -2.50 7.39 -4.84
CA GLN A 28 -2.61 7.13 -6.27
C GLN A 28 -1.75 5.91 -6.66
N ILE A 29 -1.98 5.37 -7.86
CA ILE A 29 -1.17 4.27 -8.41
C ILE A 29 0.33 4.61 -8.38
N SER A 30 0.72 5.85 -8.69
CA SER A 30 2.11 6.31 -8.63
C SER A 30 2.70 6.26 -7.20
N ASP A 31 1.91 6.59 -6.18
CA ASP A 31 2.34 6.48 -4.79
C ASP A 31 2.51 5.02 -4.38
N ILE A 32 1.60 4.15 -4.82
CA ILE A 32 1.66 2.70 -4.59
C ILE A 32 2.90 2.11 -5.26
N GLN A 33 3.22 2.53 -6.49
CA GLN A 33 4.45 2.12 -7.18
C GLN A 33 5.70 2.55 -6.40
N ASN A 34 5.71 3.78 -5.91
CA ASN A 34 6.82 4.30 -5.12
C ASN A 34 6.94 3.52 -3.79
N TRP A 35 5.82 3.24 -3.13
CA TRP A 35 5.76 2.43 -1.92
C TRP A 35 6.34 1.04 -2.11
N VAL A 36 5.94 0.33 -3.17
CA VAL A 36 6.48 -1.01 -3.49
C VAL A 36 7.99 -0.93 -3.69
N LYS A 37 8.48 0.01 -4.50
CA LYS A 37 9.93 0.19 -4.75
C LYS A 37 10.71 0.47 -3.47
N ARG A 38 10.20 1.36 -2.61
CA ARG A 38 10.81 1.69 -1.32
C ARG A 38 10.81 0.49 -0.38
N THR A 39 9.69 -0.23 -0.31
CA THR A 39 9.56 -1.45 0.49
C THR A 39 10.58 -2.50 0.04
N GLU A 40 10.71 -2.75 -1.27
CA GLU A 40 11.70 -3.70 -1.80
C GLU A 40 13.15 -3.26 -1.54
N ALA A 41 13.43 -1.95 -1.58
CA ALA A 41 14.75 -1.41 -1.24
C ALA A 41 15.10 -1.64 0.24
N HIS A 42 14.18 -1.35 1.16
CA HIS A 42 14.37 -1.60 2.60
C HIS A 42 14.46 -3.10 2.92
N MET A 43 13.67 -3.94 2.24
CA MET A 43 13.80 -5.40 2.36
C MET A 43 15.17 -5.89 1.90
N SER A 44 15.72 -5.29 0.83
CA SER A 44 17.07 -5.61 0.34
C SER A 44 18.17 -5.15 1.29
N ASP A 45 17.91 -4.11 2.10
CA ASP A 45 18.80 -3.64 3.17
C ASP A 45 18.83 -4.59 4.39
N GLY A 46 17.94 -5.60 4.41
CA GLY A 46 17.83 -6.58 5.48
C GLY A 46 16.74 -6.27 6.51
N GLU A 47 15.85 -5.31 6.21
CA GLU A 47 14.71 -5.03 7.06
C GLU A 47 13.60 -6.05 6.92
N SER A 48 12.91 -6.36 8.03
CA SER A 48 11.69 -7.16 8.00
C SER A 48 10.64 -6.50 7.13
N LEU A 49 9.88 -7.30 6.39
CA LEU A 49 8.80 -6.84 5.49
C LEU A 49 7.89 -5.79 6.14
N GLU A 50 7.54 -5.97 7.41
CA GLU A 50 6.74 -5.02 8.18
C GLU A 50 7.40 -3.64 8.34
N ALA A 51 8.68 -3.62 8.72
CA ALA A 51 9.45 -2.40 8.93
C ALA A 51 9.72 -1.71 7.59
N ALA A 52 10.15 -2.48 6.58
CA ALA A 52 10.38 -2.02 5.22
C ALA A 52 9.13 -1.40 4.62
N SER A 53 7.99 -2.06 4.80
CA SER A 53 6.69 -1.61 4.28
C SER A 53 6.18 -0.37 5.01
N CYS A 54 6.37 -0.29 6.33
CA CYS A 54 6.02 0.89 7.11
C CYS A 54 6.89 2.10 6.72
N LYS A 55 8.22 1.91 6.61
CA LYS A 55 9.15 2.95 6.15
C LYS A 55 8.82 3.39 4.73
N GLY A 56 8.63 2.44 3.82
CA GLY A 56 8.23 2.75 2.46
C GLY A 56 6.93 3.53 2.42
N ALA A 57 5.96 3.22 3.31
CA ALA A 57 4.68 3.92 3.36
C ALA A 57 4.83 5.35 3.87
N LEU A 58 5.67 5.56 4.88
CA LEU A 58 6.00 6.90 5.40
C LEU A 58 6.74 7.76 4.36
N GLU A 59 7.53 7.15 3.49
CA GLU A 59 8.25 7.86 2.42
C GLU A 59 7.41 8.09 1.17
N ALA A 60 6.48 7.19 0.86
CA ALA A 60 5.67 7.22 -0.36
C ALA A 60 4.29 7.86 -0.17
N PHE A 61 3.75 7.87 1.05
CA PHE A 61 2.43 8.39 1.35
C PHE A 61 2.48 9.49 2.43
N ASP A 62 1.49 10.37 2.41
CA ASP A 62 1.24 11.33 3.48
C ASP A 62 0.50 10.61 4.64
N VAL A 63 1.30 10.00 5.52
CA VAL A 63 0.82 9.28 6.70
C VAL A 63 0.59 10.28 7.83
N ASP A 64 -0.59 10.28 8.44
CA ASP A 64 -0.82 11.08 9.64
C ASP A 64 -0.11 10.41 10.85
N PRO A 65 0.93 11.04 11.44
CA PRO A 65 1.72 10.43 12.51
C PRO A 65 0.92 10.23 13.80
N ARG A 66 -0.29 10.81 13.92
CA ARG A 66 -1.15 10.67 15.10
C ARG A 66 -2.00 9.40 15.08
N ILE A 67 -2.05 8.69 13.94
CA ILE A 67 -2.92 7.51 13.73
C ILE A 67 -2.10 6.25 13.37
N ILE A 68 -0.82 6.19 13.77
CA ILE A 68 0.00 4.98 13.57
C ILE A 68 -0.55 3.85 14.47
N ARG A 69 -1.44 3.01 13.93
CA ARG A 69 -1.91 1.78 14.59
C ARG A 69 -0.84 0.70 14.50
N LYS A 70 -0.48 0.08 15.63
CA LYS A 70 0.24 -1.20 15.66
C LYS A 70 -0.58 -2.21 14.86
N SER A 71 -0.01 -2.71 13.78
CA SER A 71 -0.72 -3.48 12.76
C SER A 71 -0.16 -4.91 12.71
N GLN A 72 -1.01 -5.90 12.41
CA GLN A 72 -0.59 -7.29 12.25
C GLN A 72 0.15 -7.49 10.91
N THR A 73 1.23 -8.29 10.94
CA THR A 73 2.15 -8.60 9.84
C THR A 73 1.44 -9.23 8.65
N ASP A 74 0.51 -10.16 8.90
CA ASP A 74 -0.18 -10.95 7.88
C ASP A 74 -0.95 -10.10 6.85
N THR A 75 -1.39 -8.91 7.24
CA THR A 75 -2.09 -7.99 6.34
C THR A 75 -1.13 -7.28 5.38
N ILE A 76 0.12 -7.03 5.80
CA ILE A 76 1.09 -6.24 5.01
C ILE A 76 1.58 -7.05 3.81
N GLU A 77 1.82 -8.36 3.99
CA GLU A 77 2.26 -9.22 2.88
C GLU A 77 1.18 -9.29 1.78
N ALA A 78 -0.08 -9.46 2.18
CA ALA A 78 -1.21 -9.47 1.26
C ALA A 78 -1.35 -8.14 0.51
N LEU A 79 -1.21 -7.01 1.21
CA LEU A 79 -1.23 -5.67 0.59
C LEU A 79 -0.09 -5.47 -0.39
N LEU A 80 1.12 -5.90 -0.04
CA LEU A 80 2.27 -5.79 -0.92
C LEU A 80 2.09 -6.65 -2.18
N ALA A 81 1.60 -7.88 -2.04
CA ALA A 81 1.33 -8.76 -3.18
C ALA A 81 0.27 -8.15 -4.11
N MET A 82 -0.82 -7.61 -3.55
CA MET A 82 -1.85 -6.91 -4.32
C MET A 82 -1.31 -5.65 -5.01
N ALA A 83 -0.45 -4.89 -4.34
CA ALA A 83 0.21 -3.73 -4.95
C ALA A 83 1.12 -4.11 -6.10
N LYS A 84 1.94 -5.15 -5.95
CA LYS A 84 2.80 -5.63 -7.03
C LYS A 84 1.98 -6.08 -8.23
N ALA A 85 0.89 -6.83 -8.02
CA ALA A 85 -0.01 -7.24 -9.08
C ALA A 85 -0.63 -6.04 -9.81
N LYS A 86 -1.15 -5.05 -9.06
CA LYS A 86 -1.76 -3.85 -9.63
C LYS A 86 -0.75 -3.02 -10.43
N VAL A 87 0.48 -2.90 -9.94
CA VAL A 87 1.58 -2.19 -10.64
C VAL A 87 1.98 -2.90 -11.93
N ASP A 88 2.06 -4.23 -11.91
CA ASP A 88 2.36 -5.04 -13.10
C ASP A 88 1.26 -4.92 -14.17
N GLU A 89 -0.02 -4.99 -13.77
CA GLU A 89 -1.14 -4.80 -14.70
C GLU A 89 -1.15 -3.41 -15.33
N GLU A 90 -0.94 -2.35 -14.55
CA GLU A 90 -0.86 -0.97 -15.07
C GLU A 90 0.34 -0.75 -15.99
N THR A 91 1.47 -1.42 -15.71
CA THR A 91 2.67 -1.36 -16.55
C THR A 91 2.44 -2.09 -17.89
N LYS A 92 1.69 -3.19 -17.88
CA LYS A 92 1.35 -3.96 -19.10
C LYS A 92 0.29 -3.29 -19.97
N ASN A 93 -0.67 -2.58 -19.37
CA ASN A 93 -1.73 -1.88 -20.12
C ASN A 93 -1.26 -0.55 -20.74
N ASN A 94 -0.15 0.03 -20.27
CA ASN A 94 0.48 1.24 -20.83
C ASN A 94 1.66 0.95 -21.79
N GLY A 95 1.85 -0.30 -22.21
CA GLY A 95 2.91 -0.75 -23.12
C GLY A 95 2.47 -0.85 -24.58
#